data_AF-A0A1M5D347-F1
#
_entry.id   AF-A0A1M5D347-F1
#
_cell.length_a   1.000
_cell.length_b   1.000
_cell.length_c   1.000
_cell.angle_alpha   90.00
_cell.angle_beta   90.00
_cell.angle_gamma   90.00
#
_symmetry.space_group_name_H-M   'P 1'
#
loop_
_entity.id
_entity.type
_entity.pdbx_description
1 polymer ?
#
loop_
_entity_poly.entity_id
_entity_poly.type
_entity_poly.pdbx_seq_one_letter_code
_entity_poly.pdbx_strand_id
1 'polypeptide(L)'
;MSGAQASFARVPLADGTLVATEEIPADDLIPSLLATSDVLGTGWYAADAARVRPGMTVAVVGDGAVGLMGVLAARQMGWGQPDDLASTVLYLASPASDFLNSQVIALNGGILHQI
;
A
#
# COMPACT_ATOMS: atom_id res chain seq x y z
N MET A 1 6.91 25.11 2.41
CA MET A 1 5.68 24.38 2.78
C MET A 1 5.56 24.39 4.29
N SER A 2 4.41 24.77 4.85
CA SER A 2 4.07 24.45 6.25
C SER A 2 3.53 23.02 6.30
N GLY A 3 3.90 22.24 7.31
CA GLY A 3 3.38 20.88 7.52
C GLY A 3 1.95 20.88 8.07
N ALA A 4 1.31 19.71 8.08
CA ALA A 4 -0.05 19.53 8.60
C ALA A 4 -0.11 19.26 10.11
N GLN A 5 1.03 19.03 10.78
CA GLN A 5 1.14 18.91 12.23
C GLN A 5 1.10 20.30 12.89
N ALA A 6 -0.04 20.98 12.77
CA ALA A 6 -0.28 22.32 13.29
C ALA A 6 -1.78 22.48 13.61
N SER A 7 -2.13 23.50 14.39
CA SER A 7 -3.53 23.81 14.70
C SER A 7 -4.34 24.24 13.47
N PHE A 8 -3.68 24.75 12.44
CA PHE A 8 -4.28 25.12 11.16
C PHE A 8 -3.35 24.75 10.01
N ALA A 9 -3.94 24.27 8.92
CA ALA A 9 -3.25 24.01 7.67
C ALA A 9 -4.00 24.68 6.50
N ARG A 10 -3.26 25.26 5.57
CA ARG A 10 -3.83 25.78 4.31
C ARG A 10 -3.80 24.68 3.26
N VAL A 11 -4.95 24.38 2.67
CA VAL A 11 -5.07 23.44 1.54
C VAL A 11 -5.31 24.22 0.25
N PRO A 12 -4.30 24.37 -0.63
CA PRO A 12 -4.49 25.02 -1.93
C PRO A 12 -5.31 24.12 -2.87
N LEU A 13 -6.09 24.71 -3.78
CA LEU A 13 -6.90 23.98 -4.76
C LEU A 13 -7.86 22.98 -4.10
N ALA A 14 -8.56 23.42 -3.05
CA ALA A 14 -9.39 22.57 -2.19
C ALA A 14 -10.40 21.72 -2.98
N ASP A 15 -11.06 22.30 -3.98
CA ASP A 15 -12.06 21.60 -4.82
C ASP A 15 -11.50 20.37 -5.54
N GLY A 16 -10.18 20.31 -5.78
CA GLY A 16 -9.52 19.19 -6.45
C GLY A 16 -8.63 18.32 -5.56
N THR A 17 -8.41 18.72 -4.30
CA THR A 17 -7.46 18.04 -3.40
C THR A 17 -8.09 17.53 -2.11
N LEU A 18 -9.29 18.02 -1.74
CA LEU A 18 -10.06 17.51 -0.61
C LEU A 18 -11.19 16.61 -1.09
N VAL A 19 -11.41 15.55 -0.34
CA VAL A 19 -12.59 14.68 -0.48
C VAL A 19 -13.47 14.93 0.73
N ALA A 20 -14.66 15.50 0.50
CA ALA A 20 -15.64 15.69 1.55
C ALA A 20 -16.28 14.35 1.92
N THR A 21 -16.47 14.11 3.21
CA THR A 21 -17.32 13.02 3.70
C THR A 21 -18.79 13.47 3.66
N GLU A 22 -19.72 12.53 3.52
CA GLU A 22 -21.16 12.85 3.48
C GLU A 22 -21.63 13.50 4.80
N GLU A 23 -21.10 13.01 5.92
CA GLU A 23 -21.32 13.54 7.27
C GLU A 23 -19.98 13.69 8.00
N ILE A 24 -19.97 14.39 9.14
CA ILE A 24 -18.81 14.42 10.03
C ILE A 24 -18.60 13.02 10.59
N PRO A 25 -17.43 12.39 10.37
CA PRO A 25 -17.16 11.06 10.92
C PRO A 25 -17.19 11.07 12.44
N ALA A 26 -17.59 9.94 13.04
CA ALA A 26 -17.43 9.74 14.47
C ALA A 26 -15.93 9.80 14.86
N ASP A 27 -15.64 10.27 16.08
CA ASP A 27 -14.28 10.52 16.55
C ASP A 27 -13.37 9.29 16.48
N ASP A 28 -13.93 8.09 16.67
CA ASP A 28 -13.23 6.82 16.60
C ASP A 28 -12.87 6.40 15.16
N LEU A 29 -13.57 6.92 14.15
CA LEU A 29 -13.27 6.69 12.74
C LEU A 29 -12.25 7.68 12.18
N ILE A 30 -12.04 8.83 12.82
CA ILE A 30 -11.10 9.86 12.36
C ILE A 30 -9.68 9.28 12.16
N PRO A 31 -9.08 8.52 13.10
CA PRO A 31 -7.76 7.91 12.89
C PRO A 31 -7.69 6.98 11.67
N SER A 32 -8.76 6.21 11.42
CA SER A 32 -8.84 5.33 10.26
C SER A 32 -8.95 6.11 8.95
N LEU A 33 -9.77 7.17 8.93
CA LEU A 33 -9.89 8.05 7.76
C LEU A 33 -8.63 8.86 7.51
N LEU A 34 -7.85 9.24 8.54
CA LEU A 34 -6.57 9.90 8.33
C LEU A 34 -5.58 9.03 7.54
N ALA A 35 -5.68 7.70 7.60
CA ALA A 35 -4.87 6.82 6.76
C ALA A 35 -5.12 7.03 5.26
N THR A 36 -6.31 7.51 4.86
CA THR A 36 -6.64 7.81 3.44
C THR A 36 -5.85 8.99 2.88
N SER A 37 -5.25 9.83 3.74
CA SER A 37 -4.47 11.00 3.30
C SER A 37 -3.10 10.65 2.70
N ASP A 38 -2.56 9.48 3.01
CA ASP A 38 -1.26 9.01 2.52
C ASP A 38 -1.20 7.48 2.49
N VAL A 39 -1.02 6.85 3.65
CA VAL A 39 -0.53 5.46 3.72
C VAL A 39 -1.48 4.44 3.09
N LEU A 40 -2.79 4.64 3.16
CA LEU A 40 -3.76 3.77 2.49
C LEU A 40 -3.63 3.86 0.97
N GLY A 41 -3.62 5.07 0.43
CA GLY A 41 -3.47 5.32 -1.01
C GLY A 41 -2.12 4.81 -1.53
N THR A 42 -1.06 5.04 -0.77
CA THR A 42 0.30 4.57 -1.09
C THR A 42 0.37 3.04 -1.10
N GLY A 43 -0.18 2.35 -0.09
CA GLY A 43 -0.23 0.89 -0.05
C GLY A 43 -1.11 0.28 -1.16
N TRP A 44 -2.24 0.92 -1.47
CA TRP A 44 -3.12 0.53 -2.57
C TRP A 44 -2.42 0.66 -3.93
N TYR A 45 -1.77 1.80 -4.17
CA TYR A 45 -1.00 2.03 -5.38
C TYR A 45 0.15 1.02 -5.53
N ALA A 46 0.83 0.65 -4.44
CA ALA A 46 1.87 -0.37 -4.49
C ALA A 46 1.33 -1.74 -4.96
N ALA A 47 0.16 -2.16 -4.47
CA ALA A 47 -0.49 -3.39 -4.92
C ALA A 47 -0.96 -3.31 -6.39
N ASP A 48 -1.48 -2.17 -6.84
CA ASP A 48 -1.88 -1.96 -8.24
C ASP A 48 -0.66 -1.93 -9.19
N ALA A 49 0.40 -1.22 -8.82
CA ALA A 49 1.66 -1.15 -9.57
C ALA A 49 2.33 -2.53 -9.67
N ALA A 50 2.24 -3.35 -8.62
CA ALA A 50 2.65 -4.75 -8.61
C ALA A 50 1.70 -5.66 -9.42
N ARG A 51 0.60 -5.11 -9.94
CA ARG A 51 -0.44 -5.80 -10.71
C ARG A 51 -1.01 -7.00 -9.97
N VAL A 52 -1.27 -6.87 -8.66
CA VAL A 52 -1.92 -7.93 -7.89
C VAL A 52 -3.24 -8.32 -8.57
N ARG A 53 -3.46 -9.63 -8.71
CA ARG A 53 -4.68 -10.21 -9.26
C ARG A 53 -5.19 -11.32 -8.35
N PRO A 54 -6.48 -11.69 -8.47
CA PRO A 54 -7.01 -12.82 -7.76
C PRO A 54 -6.18 -14.09 -7.95
N GLY A 55 -5.88 -14.79 -6.86
CA GLY A 55 -5.11 -16.04 -6.86
C GLY A 55 -3.59 -15.91 -6.97
N MET A 56 -3.04 -14.69 -7.09
CA MET A 56 -1.58 -14.48 -7.04
C MET A 56 -1.06 -14.58 -5.61
N THR A 57 0.11 -15.15 -5.40
CA THR A 57 0.86 -14.99 -4.15
C THR A 57 1.63 -13.68 -4.18
N VAL A 58 1.65 -12.95 -3.07
CA VAL A 58 2.26 -11.61 -2.97
C VAL A 58 3.20 -11.59 -1.77
N ALA A 59 4.33 -10.90 -1.86
CA ALA A 59 5.13 -10.55 -0.69
C ALA A 59 5.09 -9.04 -0.50
N VAL A 60 4.94 -8.60 0.74
CA VAL A 60 5.10 -7.19 1.11
C VAL A 60 6.38 -7.07 1.92
N VAL A 61 7.30 -6.25 1.41
CA VAL A 61 8.61 -6.01 2.04
C VAL A 61 8.52 -4.74 2.87
N GLY A 62 8.35 -4.91 4.17
CA GLY A 62 8.14 -3.85 5.15
C GLY A 62 6.78 -3.96 5.83
N ASP A 63 6.76 -3.84 7.16
CA ASP A 63 5.59 -4.02 8.04
C ASP A 63 5.16 -2.72 8.74
N GLY A 64 5.68 -1.57 8.27
CA GLY A 64 5.22 -0.24 8.68
C GLY A 64 3.83 0.08 8.12
N ALA A 65 3.32 1.29 8.40
CA ALA A 65 1.97 1.70 8.04
C ALA A 65 1.63 1.50 6.54
N VAL A 66 2.54 1.86 5.63
CA VAL A 66 2.36 1.66 4.18
C VAL A 66 2.34 0.18 3.80
N GLY A 67 3.24 -0.63 4.38
CA GLY A 67 3.31 -2.07 4.13
C GLY A 67 2.04 -2.79 4.56
N LEU A 68 1.53 -2.48 5.76
CA LEU A 68 0.26 -3.03 6.24
C LEU A 68 -0.93 -2.63 5.34
N MET A 69 -0.94 -1.39 4.82
CA MET A 69 -1.94 -0.99 3.83
C MET A 69 -1.79 -1.74 2.50
N GLY A 70 -0.56 -2.05 2.08
CA GLY A 70 -0.29 -2.92 0.93
C GLY A 70 -0.82 -4.34 1.11
N VAL A 71 -0.70 -4.92 2.31
CA VAL A 71 -1.31 -6.22 2.65
C VAL A 71 -2.83 -6.17 2.56
N LEU A 72 -3.46 -5.12 3.12
CA LEU A 72 -4.91 -4.94 3.05
C LEU A 72 -5.40 -4.72 1.61
N ALA A 73 -4.67 -3.95 0.80
CA ALA A 73 -4.98 -3.74 -0.60
C ALA A 73 -4.86 -5.02 -1.42
N ALA A 74 -3.77 -5.78 -1.27
CA ALA A 74 -3.59 -7.06 -1.93
C ALA A 74 -4.71 -8.06 -1.56
N ARG A 75 -5.14 -8.04 -0.29
CA ARG A 75 -6.32 -8.80 0.18
C ARG A 75 -7.59 -8.39 -0.53
N GLN A 76 -7.86 -7.09 -0.62
CA GLN A 76 -9.05 -6.58 -1.31
C GLN A 76 -9.04 -6.91 -2.81
N MET A 77 -7.85 -7.02 -3.42
CA MET A 77 -7.65 -7.40 -4.83
C MET A 77 -7.65 -8.93 -5.08
N GLY A 78 -7.77 -9.76 -4.03
CA GLY A 78 -8.05 -11.20 -4.14
C GLY A 78 -6.86 -12.17 -4.16
N TRP A 79 -5.67 -11.78 -3.67
CA TRP A 79 -4.48 -12.64 -3.63
C TRP A 79 -4.67 -14.03 -2.93
N GLY A 80 -3.84 -15.02 -3.31
CA GLY A 80 -3.91 -16.47 -3.00
C GLY A 80 -2.65 -17.07 -2.32
N GLN A 81 -2.61 -18.42 -2.22
CA GLN A 81 -1.99 -19.28 -1.19
C GLN A 81 -0.49 -19.06 -0.82
N PRO A 82 -0.06 -19.30 0.44
CA PRO A 82 1.29 -18.99 0.97
C PRO A 82 2.48 -19.80 0.41
N ASP A 83 2.25 -20.84 -0.39
CA ASP A 83 3.28 -21.84 -0.71
C ASP A 83 4.38 -21.31 -1.66
N ASP A 84 4.18 -20.15 -2.31
CA ASP A 84 5.16 -19.53 -3.23
C ASP A 84 6.14 -18.55 -2.54
N LEU A 85 6.15 -18.45 -1.20
CA LEU A 85 6.97 -17.47 -0.46
C LEU A 85 8.48 -17.77 -0.49
N ALA A 86 8.89 -19.02 -0.75
CA ALA A 86 10.28 -19.46 -0.58
C ALA A 86 11.29 -18.71 -1.47
N SER A 87 10.95 -18.47 -2.73
CA SER A 87 11.79 -17.73 -3.70
C SER A 87 11.95 -16.26 -3.31
N THR A 88 10.95 -15.69 -2.66
CA THR A 88 10.96 -14.29 -2.24
C THR A 88 11.78 -14.11 -0.98
N VAL A 89 11.65 -15.01 -0.01
CA VAL A 89 12.50 -15.00 1.18
C VAL A 89 13.98 -15.10 0.79
N LEU A 90 14.31 -15.94 -0.21
CA LEU A 90 15.67 -16.04 -0.77
C LEU A 90 16.14 -14.74 -1.45
N TYR A 91 15.27 -14.06 -2.20
CA TYR A 91 15.60 -12.77 -2.83
C TYR A 91 15.79 -11.65 -1.80
N LEU A 92 14.92 -11.56 -0.79
CA LEU A 92 15.00 -10.58 0.30
C LEU A 92 16.17 -10.81 1.26
N ALA A 93 16.69 -12.03 1.32
CA ALA A 93 17.90 -12.35 2.07
C ALA A 93 19.19 -12.08 1.28
N SER A 94 19.08 -11.68 0.01
CA SER A 94 20.22 -11.43 -0.86
C SER A 94 20.63 -9.94 -0.87
N PRO A 95 21.90 -9.59 -1.12
CA PRO A 95 22.31 -8.19 -1.31
C PRO A 95 21.58 -7.48 -2.45
N ALA A 96 20.95 -8.24 -3.36
CA ALA A 96 20.15 -7.69 -4.44
C ALA A 96 18.83 -7.06 -3.96
N SER A 97 18.47 -7.15 -2.68
CA SER A 97 17.32 -6.46 -2.09
C SER A 97 17.67 -5.19 -1.32
N ASP A 98 18.93 -4.76 -1.28
CA ASP A 98 19.36 -3.61 -0.48
C ASP A 98 18.70 -2.28 -0.90
N PHE A 99 18.12 -2.22 -2.09
CA PHE A 99 17.35 -1.08 -2.57
C PHE A 99 15.86 -1.13 -2.20
N LEU A 100 15.38 -2.23 -1.59
CA LEU A 100 13.96 -2.42 -1.35
C LEU A 100 13.50 -1.73 -0.08
N ASN A 101 12.65 -0.71 -0.21
CA ASN A 101 11.97 -0.07 0.92
C ASN A 101 10.46 -0.03 0.68
N SER A 102 9.67 -0.69 1.54
CA SER A 102 8.19 -0.63 1.54
C SER A 102 7.55 -0.89 0.17
N GLN A 103 7.76 -2.10 -0.38
CA GLN A 103 7.19 -2.46 -1.68
C GLN A 103 6.45 -3.78 -1.68
N VAL A 104 5.45 -3.86 -2.55
CA VAL A 104 4.63 -5.04 -2.78
C VAL A 104 5.16 -5.74 -4.03
N ILE A 105 5.44 -7.04 -3.93
CA ILE A 105 6.03 -7.87 -4.99
C ILE A 105 5.06 -9.01 -5.29
N ALA A 106 4.60 -9.13 -6.54
CA ALA A 106 3.80 -10.27 -6.98
C ALA A 106 4.72 -11.46 -7.32
N LEU A 107 4.48 -12.62 -6.71
CA LEU A 107 5.40 -13.76 -6.75
C LEU A 107 5.13 -14.69 -7.94
N ASN A 108 3.89 -14.72 -8.43
CA ASN A 108 3.46 -15.62 -9.49
C ASN A 108 3.68 -15.01 -10.90
N GLY A 109 4.92 -14.61 -11.18
CA GLY A 109 5.38 -14.25 -12.53
C GLY A 109 5.29 -12.76 -12.91
N GLY A 110 5.26 -11.85 -11.94
CA GLY A 110 5.26 -10.39 -12.17
C GLY A 110 6.56 -9.84 -12.76
N ILE A 111 6.83 -10.19 -14.02
CA ILE A 111 7.74 -9.66 -15.07
C ILE A 111 7.89 -10.74 -16.17
N LEU A 112 7.79 -12.03 -15.81
CA LEU A 112 8.04 -13.18 -16.69
C LEU A 112 6.78 -13.80 -17.33
N HIS A 113 5.57 -13.41 -16.91
CA HIS A 113 4.32 -13.94 -17.47
C HIS A 113 3.81 -13.18 -18.72
N GLN A 114 4.68 -12.39 -19.39
CA GLN A 114 4.38 -11.72 -20.66
C GLN A 114 4.87 -12.49 -21.91
N ILE A 115 4.96 -13.82 -21.84
CA ILE A 115 5.07 -14.70 -23.02
C ILE A 115 3.96 -15.74 -22.97
#